data_AF-A0A941V7V9-F1
#
_entry.id   AF-A0A941V7V9-F1
#
_cell.length_a   1.000
_cell.length_b   1.000
_cell.length_c   1.000
_cell.angle_alpha   90.00
_cell.angle_beta   90.00
_cell.angle_gamma   90.00
#
_symmetry.space_group_name_H-M   'P 1'
#
loop_
_entity.id
_entity.type
_entity.pdbx_description
1 polymer ?
#
loop_
_entity_poly.entity_id
_entity_poly.type
_entity_poly.pdbx_seq_one_letter_code
_entity_poly.pdbx_strand_id
1 'polypeptide(L)'
;MLSYFRRLVGAEAAETEYDEVELRGTKLNLGCGLDYRDGYVNIDFNATHRVDLVADVTWLRDFGDESCVEIVAQTCWNTSSAAVG
;
A
#
# COMPACT_ATOMS: atom_id res chain seq x y z
N MET A 1 -12.11 -10.81 -10.19
CA MET A 1 -12.35 -10.06 -8.95
C MET A 1 -11.47 -8.81 -9.00
N LEU A 2 -11.86 -7.85 -9.84
CA LEU A 2 -11.13 -6.60 -10.10
C LEU A 2 -12.17 -5.49 -10.04
N SER A 3 -12.21 -4.74 -8.93
CA SER A 3 -13.18 -3.66 -8.75
C SER A 3 -12.73 -2.47 -7.91
N TYR A 4 -11.45 -2.37 -7.51
CA TYR A 4 -11.03 -1.31 -6.57
C TYR A 4 -10.17 -0.17 -7.14
N PHE A 5 -9.77 -0.20 -8.41
CA PHE A 5 -9.00 0.89 -9.03
C PHE A 5 -9.83 1.85 -9.90
N ARG A 6 -11.14 1.94 -9.71
CA ARG A 6 -12.02 2.77 -10.55
C ARG A 6 -12.27 4.20 -10.04
N ARG A 7 -11.40 4.77 -9.19
CA ARG A 7 -11.63 6.15 -8.73
C ARG A 7 -10.51 7.16 -8.92
N LEU A 8 -9.37 6.79 -9.52
CA LEU A 8 -8.36 7.78 -9.90
C LEU A 8 -8.02 7.82 -11.39
N VAL A 9 -8.59 6.93 -12.21
CA VAL A 9 -8.44 7.04 -13.66
C VAL A 9 -9.72 6.55 -14.33
N GLY A 10 -10.32 7.41 -15.16
CA GLY A 10 -11.51 7.09 -15.90
C GLY A 10 -11.26 6.05 -16.99
N ALA A 11 -12.30 5.24 -17.22
CA ALA A 11 -12.62 4.50 -18.44
C ALA A 11 -11.74 3.31 -18.87
N GLU A 12 -12.48 2.20 -19.05
CA GLU A 12 -12.33 1.09 -20.00
C GLU A 12 -11.06 0.23 -20.02
N ALA A 13 -11.33 -1.07 -19.84
CA ALA A 13 -10.39 -2.17 -19.95
C ALA A 13 -9.89 -2.31 -21.39
N ALA A 14 -8.61 -2.04 -21.60
CA ALA A 14 -7.85 -2.51 -22.75
C ALA A 14 -6.61 -3.23 -22.20
N GLU A 15 -6.22 -4.34 -22.85
CA GLU A 15 -4.92 -4.95 -22.63
C GLU A 15 -3.85 -3.96 -23.11
N THR A 16 -3.38 -3.12 -22.19
CA THR A 16 -2.35 -2.12 -22.49
C THR A 16 -1.11 -2.49 -21.71
N GLU A 17 0.05 -2.36 -22.37
CA GLU A 17 1.31 -2.07 -21.70
C GLU A 17 1.01 -1.20 -20.49
N TYR A 18 1.46 -1.64 -19.31
CA TYR A 18 1.39 -0.78 -18.14
C TYR A 18 2.16 0.47 -18.54
N ASP A 19 1.45 1.56 -18.85
CA ASP A 19 2.04 2.87 -18.76
C ASP A 19 2.75 2.83 -17.42
N GLU A 20 4.06 3.10 -17.40
CA GLU A 20 4.77 3.43 -16.18
C GLU A 20 4.09 4.69 -15.64
N VAL A 21 2.88 4.55 -15.10
CA VAL A 21 2.23 5.53 -14.24
C VAL A 21 3.32 5.79 -13.23
N GLU A 22 3.81 7.02 -13.20
CA GLU A 22 4.93 7.48 -12.38
C GLU A 22 4.69 7.09 -10.92
N LEU A 23 4.96 5.85 -10.57
CA LEU A 23 5.16 5.40 -9.21
C LEU A 23 6.51 5.95 -8.73
N ARG A 24 7.35 6.44 -9.65
CA ARG A 24 8.56 7.22 -9.36
C ARG A 24 8.19 8.39 -8.46
N GLY A 25 8.60 8.32 -7.20
CA GLY A 25 8.25 9.33 -6.20
C GLY A 25 7.21 8.90 -5.18
N THR A 26 6.69 7.68 -5.28
CA THR A 26 5.72 7.15 -4.31
C THR A 26 6.41 6.89 -2.97
N LYS A 27 5.75 7.32 -1.89
CA LYS A 27 6.13 7.01 -0.52
C LYS A 27 5.21 5.93 0.04
N LEU A 28 5.78 4.88 0.63
CA LEU A 28 5.02 3.77 1.18
C LEU A 28 5.03 3.79 2.70
N ASN A 29 3.85 3.53 3.29
CA ASN A 29 3.69 3.29 4.72
C ASN A 29 3.17 1.87 4.93
N LEU A 30 4.06 0.95 5.30
CA LEU A 30 3.81 -0.49 5.34
C LEU A 30 3.36 -0.96 6.73
N GLY A 31 2.27 -1.73 6.79
CA GLY A 31 1.64 -2.16 8.03
C GLY A 31 1.09 -0.96 8.81
N CYS A 32 0.35 -0.08 8.10
CA CYS A 32 0.01 1.26 8.60
C CYS A 32 -0.93 1.24 9.81
N GLY A 33 -1.74 0.20 10.04
CA GLY A 33 -2.63 0.12 11.20
C GLY A 33 -3.45 1.41 11.45
N LEU A 34 -3.15 2.11 12.56
CA LEU A 34 -3.78 3.39 12.93
C LEU A 34 -3.01 4.62 12.43
N ASP A 35 -1.79 4.43 11.93
CA ASP A 35 -0.84 5.46 11.56
C ASP A 35 -1.04 5.86 10.10
N TYR A 36 -2.10 6.63 9.85
CA TYR A 36 -2.34 7.23 8.53
C TYR A 36 -1.40 8.40 8.27
N ARG A 37 -0.73 8.38 7.12
CA ARG A 37 0.17 9.45 6.67
C ARG A 37 -0.33 10.06 5.36
N ASP A 38 -0.54 11.36 5.37
CA ASP A 38 -0.89 12.11 4.17
C ASP A 38 0.30 12.18 3.20
N GLY A 39 0.06 12.02 1.90
CA GLY A 39 1.11 11.93 0.88
C GLY A 39 1.85 10.59 0.81
N TYR A 40 1.39 9.57 1.56
CA TYR A 40 1.87 8.19 1.47
C TYR A 40 0.75 7.30 0.92
N VAL A 41 1.14 6.18 0.29
CA VAL A 41 0.25 5.04 0.11
C VAL A 41 0.28 4.23 1.41
N ASN A 42 -0.83 4.26 2.14
CA ASN A 42 -0.97 3.55 3.42
C ASN A 42 -1.42 2.11 3.16
N ILE A 43 -0.54 1.14 3.44
CA ILE A 43 -0.71 -0.28 3.11
C ILE A 43 -0.83 -1.10 4.39
N ASP A 44 -1.86 -1.93 4.49
CA ASP A 44 -2.01 -2.90 5.59
C ASP A 44 -2.64 -4.21 5.10
N PHE A 45 -2.46 -5.28 5.86
CA PHE A 45 -3.10 -6.56 5.58
C PHE A 45 -4.61 -6.53 5.88
N ASN A 46 -5.03 -5.65 6.80
CA ASN A 46 -6.42 -5.51 7.21
C ASN A 46 -7.00 -4.18 6.74
N ALA A 47 -8.26 -4.18 6.27
CA ALA A 47 -8.99 -2.98 5.85
C ALA A 47 -9.46 -2.11 7.03
N THR A 48 -8.71 -2.07 8.13
CA THR A 48 -9.12 -1.38 9.35
C THR A 48 -8.63 0.07 9.29
N HIS A 49 -9.54 1.04 9.42
CA HIS A 49 -9.24 2.49 9.33
C HIS A 49 -9.00 2.98 7.89
N ARG A 50 -8.31 4.12 7.73
CA ARG A 50 -8.05 4.79 6.45
C ARG A 50 -6.87 4.12 5.74
N VAL A 51 -7.11 2.92 5.19
CA VAL A 51 -6.12 2.19 4.38
C VAL A 51 -6.36 2.49 2.91
N ASP A 52 -5.30 2.85 2.18
CA ASP A 52 -5.38 3.12 0.75
C ASP A 52 -5.29 1.83 -0.07
N LEU A 53 -4.46 0.88 0.39
CA LEU A 53 -4.27 -0.42 -0.25
C LEU A 53 -4.22 -1.55 0.79
N VAL A 54 -5.11 -2.52 0.63
CA VAL A 54 -5.10 -3.74 1.42
C VAL A 54 -4.24 -4.79 0.71
N ALA A 55 -3.06 -5.09 1.26
CA ALA A 55 -2.11 -6.00 0.65
C ALA A 55 -1.18 -6.67 1.68
N ASP A 56 -0.63 -7.84 1.31
CA ASP A 56 0.49 -8.44 2.02
C ASP A 56 1.77 -7.69 1.66
N VAL A 57 2.36 -6.99 2.62
CA VAL A 57 3.57 -6.18 2.43
C VAL A 57 4.82 -7.01 2.12
N THR A 58 4.78 -8.34 2.30
CA THR A 58 5.83 -9.25 1.84
C THR A 58 5.75 -9.54 0.34
N TRP A 59 4.67 -9.10 -0.32
CA TRP A 59 4.35 -9.44 -1.70
C TRP A 59 3.71 -8.28 -2.50
N LEU A 60 4.47 -7.18 -2.67
CA LEU A 60 4.01 -5.92 -3.28
C LEU A 60 4.16 -5.89 -4.82
N ARG A 61 3.56 -6.85 -5.55
CA ARG A 61 3.68 -6.95 -7.03
C ARG A 61 3.14 -5.76 -7.82
N ASP A 62 2.26 -4.98 -7.21
CA ASP A 62 1.66 -3.80 -7.86
C ASP A 62 2.65 -2.61 -7.94
N PHE A 63 3.79 -2.71 -7.25
CA PHE A 63 4.86 -1.73 -7.28
C PHE A 63 6.03 -2.26 -8.09
N GLY A 64 6.57 -1.43 -8.98
CA GLY A 64 7.76 -1.76 -9.75
C GLY A 64 9.01 -1.80 -8.85
N ASP A 65 10.00 -2.57 -9.28
CA ASP A 65 11.31 -2.57 -8.64
C ASP A 65 11.90 -1.15 -8.64
N GLU A 66 12.51 -0.74 -7.52
CA GLU A 66 13.13 0.58 -7.33
C GLU A 66 12.20 1.79 -7.58
N SER A 67 10.87 1.59 -7.61
CA SER A 67 9.93 2.69 -7.94
C SER A 67 9.68 3.65 -6.78
N CYS A 68 9.89 3.21 -5.54
CA CYS A 68 9.54 3.96 -4.33
C CYS A 68 10.73 4.78 -3.82
N VAL A 69 10.47 6.03 -3.43
CA VAL A 69 11.52 6.94 -2.95
C VAL A 69 11.69 6.94 -1.43
N GLU A 70 10.68 6.45 -0.72
CA GLU A 70 10.67 6.39 0.74
C GLU A 70 9.77 5.25 1.20
N ILE A 71 10.24 4.48 2.20
CA ILE A 71 9.50 3.40 2.84
C ILE A 71 9.56 3.61 4.34
N VAL A 72 8.38 3.66 4.97
CA VAL A 72 8.25 3.63 6.43
C VAL A 72 7.57 2.34 6.84
N ALA A 73 8.15 1.64 7.81
CA ALA A 73 7.63 0.37 8.33
C ALA A 73 7.88 0.32 9.85
N GLN A 74 6.98 0.94 10.63
CA GLN A 74 7.16 1.10 12.09
C GLN A 74 6.46 0.00 12.90
N THR A 75 5.37 -0.55 12.38
CA THR A 75 4.45 -1.44 13.11
C THR A 75 4.32 -2.83 12.50
N CYS A 76 5.14 -3.17 11.50
CA CYS A 76 5.20 -4.50 10.90
C CYS A 76 5.75 -5.59 11.85
N TRP A 77 6.15 -5.23 13.07
CA TRP A 77 6.55 -6.17 14.13
C TRP A 77 5.52 -6.14 15.26
N ASN A 78 4.53 -7.03 15.21
CA ASN A 78 3.70 -7.31 16.37
C ASN A 78 4.53 -8.14 17.35
N THR A 79 5.34 -7.51 18.20
CA THR A 79 5.63 -8.17 19.49
C THR A 79 4.32 -8.14 20.23
N SER A 80 3.56 -9.23 20.16
CA SER A 80 2.53 -9.48 21.15
C SER A 80 3.21 -9.34 22.51
N SER A 81 3.05 -8.18 23.14
CA SER A 81 3.37 -8.02 24.54
C SER A 81 2.34 -8.86 25.25
N ALA A 82 2.67 -10.13 25.45
CA ALA A 82 2.31 -10.82 26.67
C ALA A 82 3.01 -10.07 27.81
N ALA A 83 2.51 -8.88 28.13
CA ALA A 83 2.58 -8.36 29.48
C ALA A 83 1.56 -9.17 30.27
N VAL A 84 1.96 -10.39 30.63
CA VAL A 84 1.35 -11.09 31.76
C VAL A 84 1.64 -10.23 32.99
N GLY A 85 0.56 -9.81 33.65
CA GLY A 85 0.61 -9.12 34.93
C GLY A 85 1.11 -10.01 36.06
#